data_AF-A0A6N7TYK1-F1
#
_entry.id   AF-A0A6N7TYK1-F1
#
_cell.length_a   1.000
_cell.length_b   1.000
_cell.length_c   1.000
_cell.angle_alpha   90.00
_cell.angle_beta   90.00
_cell.angle_gamma   90.00
#
_symmetry.space_group_name_H-M   'P 1'
#
loop_
_entity.id
_entity.type
_entity.pdbx_description
1 polymer ?
#
loop_
_entity_poly.entity_id
_entity_poly.type
_entity_poly.pdbx_seq_one_letter_code
_entity_poly.pdbx_strand_id
1 'polypeptide(L)'
;MAVGVSGSLRLPAGGSWLESASSVMSRVAGCARHAPVGERAFSRAGVVRKLAVYGAAFLAGFVPGWAFLYDQEELWVRYRFVEFGLAGLLSVFTMWWFLDRFESRGGRPGFWCLALTMPTMPCWGVVFGAMTGANPGVMRWVLVSVAVLVVAGVTWLRFVSDLVRGRVAAWAASAASCVVPSWMLCLLSGGSPLSCLPWCVAVGATGALWFLQDLWAIDYCAGDDRDASFEWMAAWALIFDLMTLVAALYRGGTAVQDQQ
;
A
#
# COMPACT_ATOMS: atom_id res chain seq x y z
N MET A 1 19.22 -9.56 -39.13
CA MET A 1 19.21 -8.48 -38.13
C MET A 1 18.11 -8.81 -37.14
N ALA A 2 18.48 -9.15 -35.90
CA ALA A 2 17.55 -9.63 -34.89
C ALA A 2 16.65 -8.48 -34.42
N VAL A 3 15.36 -8.59 -34.70
CA VAL A 3 14.32 -7.72 -34.13
C VAL A 3 14.19 -8.10 -32.66
N GLY A 4 14.73 -7.25 -31.79
CA GLY A 4 14.52 -7.32 -30.35
C GLY A 4 13.07 -7.00 -30.03
N VAL A 5 12.22 -8.03 -29.99
CA VAL A 5 10.88 -7.94 -29.40
C VAL A 5 11.07 -7.83 -27.89
N SER A 6 11.11 -6.60 -27.40
CA SER A 6 10.99 -6.27 -25.99
C SER A 6 9.67 -6.88 -25.49
N GLY A 7 9.75 -7.95 -24.71
CA GLY A 7 8.63 -8.61 -24.05
C GLY A 7 8.09 -7.72 -22.93
N SER A 8 7.53 -6.57 -23.31
CA SER A 8 6.77 -5.71 -22.43
C SER A 8 5.55 -6.49 -21.94
N LEU A 9 5.23 -6.33 -20.65
CA LEU A 9 3.94 -6.63 -20.02
C LEU A 9 2.80 -5.76 -20.64
N ARG A 10 2.70 -5.68 -21.96
CA ARG A 10 1.62 -4.94 -22.64
C ARG A 10 0.31 -5.67 -22.35
N LEU A 11 -0.58 -4.96 -21.66
CA LEU A 11 -1.94 -5.36 -21.36
C LEU A 11 -2.72 -5.57 -22.67
N PRO A 12 -3.72 -6.46 -22.70
CA PRO A 12 -4.70 -6.46 -23.78
C PRO A 12 -5.38 -5.09 -23.82
N ALA A 13 -5.52 -4.54 -25.02
CA ALA A 13 -6.29 -3.31 -25.23
C ALA A 13 -7.77 -3.58 -24.85
N GLY A 14 -8.21 -3.06 -23.71
CA GLY A 14 -9.60 -3.15 -23.28
C GLY A 14 -9.85 -2.60 -21.88
N GLY A 15 -10.75 -1.62 -21.74
CA GLY A 15 -11.14 -1.01 -20.46
C GLY A 15 -11.83 -1.97 -19.46
N SER A 16 -12.27 -3.15 -19.91
CA SER A 16 -13.04 -4.11 -19.10
C SER A 16 -12.31 -4.66 -17.86
N TRP A 17 -10.97 -4.70 -17.89
CA TRP A 17 -10.20 -5.13 -16.71
C TRP A 17 -10.07 -4.02 -15.66
N LEU A 18 -9.98 -2.75 -16.08
CA LEU A 18 -9.98 -1.60 -15.17
C LEU A 18 -11.36 -1.40 -14.52
N GLU A 19 -12.43 -1.68 -15.25
CA GLU A 19 -13.82 -1.61 -14.75
C GLU A 19 -14.18 -2.72 -13.74
N SER A 20 -13.53 -3.88 -13.82
CA SER A 20 -13.72 -5.00 -12.87
C SER A 20 -12.77 -4.92 -11.67
N ALA A 21 -11.79 -4.02 -11.72
CA ALA A 21 -10.74 -3.84 -10.72
C ALA A 21 -11.22 -2.92 -9.58
N SER A 22 -11.32 -3.44 -8.35
CA SER A 22 -11.83 -2.71 -7.17
C SER A 22 -10.81 -1.86 -6.39
N SER A 23 -9.62 -1.60 -6.95
CA SER A 23 -8.53 -0.92 -6.21
C SER A 23 -8.56 0.59 -6.42
N VAL A 24 -7.88 1.32 -5.53
CA VAL A 24 -7.74 2.77 -5.66
C VAL A 24 -7.00 3.13 -6.95
N MET A 25 -5.98 2.35 -7.33
CA MET A 25 -5.21 2.64 -8.53
C MET A 25 -5.98 2.38 -9.83
N SER A 26 -6.96 1.47 -9.87
CA SER A 26 -7.80 1.30 -11.07
C SER A 26 -8.66 2.54 -11.32
N ARG A 27 -9.19 3.15 -10.26
CA ARG A 27 -9.88 4.44 -10.30
C ARG A 27 -8.95 5.57 -10.74
N VAL A 28 -7.73 5.62 -10.20
CA VAL A 28 -6.69 6.57 -10.63
C VAL A 28 -6.39 6.42 -12.12
N ALA A 29 -6.23 5.19 -12.62
CA ALA A 29 -5.98 4.93 -14.03
C ALA A 29 -7.17 5.32 -14.93
N GLY A 30 -8.41 5.14 -14.44
CA GLY A 30 -9.62 5.57 -15.13
C GLY A 30 -9.75 7.09 -15.26
N CYS A 31 -9.27 7.86 -14.28
CA CYS A 31 -9.38 9.32 -14.27
C CYS A 31 -8.09 10.08 -14.65
N ALA A 32 -6.93 9.39 -14.70
CA ALA A 32 -5.66 9.98 -15.07
C ALA A 32 -5.73 10.57 -16.48
N ARG A 33 -5.34 11.83 -16.65
CA ARG A 33 -5.33 12.47 -17.98
C ARG A 33 -4.00 12.21 -18.69
N HIS A 34 -3.98 12.39 -20.01
CA HIS A 34 -2.74 12.45 -20.77
C HIS A 34 -1.92 13.68 -20.36
N ALA A 35 -0.60 13.55 -20.35
CA ALA A 35 0.30 14.66 -20.08
C ALA A 35 0.14 15.74 -21.17
N PRO A 36 0.01 17.03 -20.79
CA PRO A 36 0.06 18.13 -21.75
C PRO A 36 1.41 18.16 -22.48
N VAL A 37 1.41 18.71 -23.70
CA VAL A 37 2.64 18.85 -24.49
C VAL A 37 3.69 19.65 -23.72
N GLY A 38 4.90 19.09 -23.58
CA GLY A 38 6.00 19.72 -22.86
C GLY A 38 6.00 19.47 -21.34
N GLU A 39 4.97 18.80 -20.82
CA GLU A 39 4.92 18.40 -19.42
C GLU A 39 5.43 16.96 -19.22
N ARG A 40 5.77 16.64 -17.97
CA ARG A 40 6.33 15.34 -17.62
C ARG A 40 5.26 14.25 -17.67
N ALA A 41 5.55 13.17 -18.40
CA ALA A 41 4.75 11.95 -18.42
C ALA A 41 4.96 11.11 -17.14
N PHE A 42 3.92 10.37 -16.80
CA PHE A 42 3.83 9.43 -15.70
C PHE A 42 4.86 8.31 -15.90
N SER A 43 5.55 7.97 -14.83
CA SER A 43 6.69 7.06 -14.87
C SER A 43 6.74 6.18 -13.62
N ARG A 44 7.05 4.90 -13.81
CA ARG A 44 7.30 3.96 -12.68
C ARG A 44 8.34 4.51 -11.71
N ALA A 45 9.44 5.06 -12.25
CA ALA A 45 10.50 5.66 -11.45
C ALA A 45 10.00 6.86 -10.63
N GLY A 46 9.07 7.64 -11.17
CA GLY A 46 8.43 8.74 -10.46
C GLY A 46 7.54 8.26 -9.30
N VAL A 47 6.75 7.21 -9.51
CA VAL A 47 5.96 6.56 -8.45
C VAL A 47 6.86 6.02 -7.34
N VAL A 48 7.94 5.30 -7.68
CA VAL A 48 8.88 4.75 -6.68
C VAL A 48 9.53 5.85 -5.83
N ARG A 49 9.93 6.98 -6.43
CA ARG A 49 10.49 8.11 -5.67
C ARG A 49 9.47 8.69 -4.68
N LYS A 50 8.21 8.79 -5.08
CA LYS A 50 7.13 9.31 -4.22
C LYS A 50 6.72 8.31 -3.14
N LEU A 51 6.75 7.02 -3.45
CA LEU A 51 6.58 5.92 -2.50
C LEU A 51 7.63 6.00 -1.37
N ALA A 52 8.89 6.29 -1.72
CA ALA A 52 9.95 6.50 -0.72
C ALA A 52 9.66 7.71 0.20
N VAL A 53 9.12 8.81 -0.33
CA VAL A 53 8.74 9.98 0.47
C VAL A 53 7.64 9.64 1.47
N TYR A 54 6.57 8.98 1.02
CA TYR A 54 5.50 8.57 1.93
C TYR A 54 5.93 7.50 2.92
N GLY A 55 6.79 6.56 2.51
CA GLY A 55 7.39 5.58 3.42
C GLY A 55 8.23 6.25 4.52
N ALA A 56 9.01 7.27 4.17
CA ALA A 56 9.73 8.09 5.14
C ALA A 56 8.77 8.85 6.08
N ALA A 57 7.68 9.42 5.54
CA ALA A 57 6.66 10.10 6.34
C ALA A 57 5.95 9.14 7.32
N PHE A 58 5.68 7.91 6.88
CA PHE A 58 5.14 6.85 7.74
C PHE A 58 6.12 6.52 8.88
N LEU A 59 7.39 6.28 8.59
CA LEU A 59 8.42 6.01 9.60
C LEU A 59 8.59 7.19 10.57
N ALA A 60 8.53 8.42 10.06
CA ALA A 60 8.61 9.64 10.86
C ALA A 60 7.40 9.85 11.78
N GLY A 61 6.22 9.31 11.45
CA GLY A 61 5.09 9.26 12.39
C GLY A 61 5.16 8.07 13.34
N PHE A 62 5.63 6.92 12.83
CA PHE A 62 5.74 5.69 13.60
C PHE A 62 6.75 5.79 14.74
N VAL A 63 7.98 6.25 14.48
CA VAL A 63 9.05 6.27 15.49
C VAL A 63 8.68 7.13 16.71
N PRO A 64 8.17 8.36 16.54
CA PRO A 64 7.69 9.16 17.66
C PRO A 64 6.46 8.55 18.33
N GLY A 65 5.49 8.00 17.57
CA GLY A 65 4.33 7.32 18.15
C GLY A 65 4.74 6.13 19.01
N TRP A 66 5.66 5.32 18.53
CA TRP A 66 6.26 4.23 19.31
C TRP A 66 6.98 4.78 20.54
N ALA A 67 7.97 5.65 20.36
CA ALA A 67 8.81 6.14 21.45
C ALA A 67 8.02 6.90 22.53
N PHE A 68 6.99 7.66 22.12
CA PHE A 68 6.18 8.46 23.03
C PHE A 68 5.10 7.64 23.75
N LEU A 69 4.57 6.59 23.12
CA LEU A 69 3.41 5.85 23.64
C LEU A 69 3.78 4.48 24.22
N TYR A 70 5.00 3.99 24.00
CA TYR A 70 5.43 2.66 24.44
C TYR A 70 5.40 2.47 25.96
N ASP A 71 5.63 3.53 26.73
CA ASP A 71 5.75 3.49 28.20
C ASP A 71 4.67 4.31 28.92
N GLN A 72 3.60 4.68 28.20
CA GLN A 72 2.58 5.61 28.72
C GLN A 72 1.25 4.87 28.98
N GLU A 73 0.92 4.69 30.26
CA GLU A 73 -0.34 4.05 30.69
C GLU A 73 -1.51 5.04 30.87
N GLU A 74 -1.24 6.36 30.73
CA GLU A 74 -2.21 7.40 31.06
C GLU A 74 -3.38 7.47 30.07
N LEU A 75 -4.61 7.63 30.59
CA LEU A 75 -5.85 7.66 29.80
C LEU A 75 -5.88 8.77 28.73
N TRP A 76 -5.29 9.94 28.98
CA TRP A 76 -5.24 11.02 28.00
C TRP A 76 -4.39 10.66 26.76
N VAL A 77 -3.44 9.74 26.92
CA VAL A 77 -2.60 9.21 25.85
C VAL A 77 -3.42 8.30 24.94
N ARG A 78 -4.34 7.50 25.50
CA ARG A 78 -5.33 6.72 24.73
C ARG A 78 -6.30 7.61 23.94
N TYR A 79 -6.65 8.79 24.44
CA TYR A 79 -7.48 9.74 23.67
C TYR A 79 -6.74 10.29 22.45
N ARG A 80 -5.43 10.56 22.55
CA ARG A 80 -4.62 10.99 21.39
C ARG A 80 -4.58 9.93 20.29
N PHE A 81 -4.52 8.65 20.64
CA PHE A 81 -4.62 7.55 19.67
C PHE A 81 -5.92 7.65 18.83
N VAL A 82 -7.05 7.92 19.48
CA VAL A 82 -8.35 8.08 18.80
C VAL A 82 -8.33 9.31 17.89
N GLU A 83 -7.78 10.43 18.33
CA GLU A 83 -7.66 11.65 17.52
C GLU A 83 -6.80 11.43 16.27
N PHE A 84 -5.64 10.78 16.38
CA PHE A 84 -4.79 10.45 15.24
C PHE A 84 -5.47 9.46 14.30
N GLY A 85 -6.17 8.45 14.84
CA GLY A 85 -6.99 7.53 14.05
C GLY A 85 -8.07 8.25 13.24
N LEU A 86 -8.81 9.17 13.88
CA LEU A 86 -9.84 9.99 13.23
C LEU A 86 -9.24 10.90 12.15
N ALA A 87 -8.11 11.55 12.42
CA ALA A 87 -7.42 12.38 11.44
C ALA A 87 -6.96 11.56 10.22
N GLY A 88 -6.43 10.35 10.46
CA GLY A 88 -6.08 9.40 9.40
C GLY A 88 -7.29 9.00 8.54
N LEU A 89 -8.43 8.69 9.17
CA LEU A 89 -9.67 8.36 8.46
C LEU A 89 -10.20 9.54 7.63
N LEU A 90 -10.21 10.76 8.20
CA LEU A 90 -10.62 11.96 7.47
C LEU A 90 -9.74 12.21 6.23
N SER A 91 -8.44 11.94 6.34
CA SER A 91 -7.50 12.03 5.23
C SER A 91 -7.81 11.01 4.12
N VAL A 92 -8.23 9.79 4.47
CA VAL A 92 -8.72 8.77 3.51
C VAL A 92 -10.02 9.21 2.85
N PHE A 93 -11.01 9.70 3.61
CA PHE A 93 -12.25 10.25 3.05
C PHE A 93 -11.97 11.41 2.09
N THR A 94 -10.99 12.24 2.42
CA THR A 94 -10.58 13.36 1.56
C THR A 94 -10.01 12.85 0.23
N MET A 95 -9.17 11.80 0.25
CA MET A 95 -8.69 11.16 -0.97
C MET A 95 -9.86 10.63 -1.81
N TRP A 96 -10.82 9.93 -1.18
CA TRP A 96 -11.99 9.41 -1.88
C TRP A 96 -12.81 10.53 -2.55
N TRP A 97 -13.01 11.64 -1.86
CA TRP A 97 -13.68 12.82 -2.41
C TRP A 97 -12.93 13.42 -3.60
N PHE A 98 -11.59 13.50 -3.54
CA PHE A 98 -10.78 13.98 -4.66
C PHE A 98 -10.88 13.04 -5.87
N LEU A 99 -10.83 11.72 -5.66
CA LEU A 99 -10.99 10.73 -6.73
C LEU A 99 -12.35 10.86 -7.42
N ASP A 100 -13.44 10.95 -6.66
CA ASP A 100 -14.79 11.17 -7.19
C ASP A 100 -14.89 12.47 -8.01
N ARG A 101 -14.24 13.54 -7.52
CA ARG A 101 -14.15 14.80 -8.25
C ARG A 101 -13.36 14.66 -9.56
N PHE A 102 -12.24 13.93 -9.56
CA PHE A 102 -11.45 13.72 -10.77
C PHE A 102 -12.19 12.86 -11.80
N GLU A 103 -12.96 11.87 -11.36
CA GLU A 103 -13.81 11.05 -12.24
C GLU A 103 -14.95 11.87 -12.83
N SER A 104 -15.68 12.64 -12.01
CA SER A 104 -16.91 13.33 -12.42
C SER A 104 -16.67 14.66 -13.15
N ARG A 105 -15.68 15.45 -12.72
CA ARG A 105 -15.43 16.81 -13.23
C ARG A 105 -14.11 16.92 -13.98
N GLY A 106 -13.28 15.89 -13.88
CA GLY A 106 -11.91 15.96 -14.32
C GLY A 106 -11.07 16.92 -13.48
N GLY A 107 -9.75 16.90 -13.69
CA GLY A 107 -8.82 17.75 -12.97
C GLY A 107 -7.44 17.13 -12.89
N ARG A 108 -6.57 17.77 -12.12
CA ARG A 108 -5.22 17.30 -11.81
C ARG A 108 -5.02 17.36 -10.30
N PRO A 109 -4.32 16.39 -9.69
CA PRO A 109 -3.87 16.46 -8.32
C PRO A 109 -3.08 17.76 -8.07
N GLY A 110 -3.67 18.67 -7.32
CA GLY A 110 -3.04 19.90 -6.89
C GLY A 110 -2.41 19.78 -5.50
N PHE A 111 -1.80 20.88 -5.04
CA PHE A 111 -1.21 20.98 -3.71
C PHE A 111 -2.16 20.54 -2.60
N TRP A 112 -3.42 20.99 -2.63
CA TRP A 112 -4.42 20.65 -1.61
C TRP A 112 -4.78 19.16 -1.56
N CYS A 113 -4.80 18.48 -2.72
CA CYS A 113 -5.01 17.03 -2.74
C CYS A 113 -3.90 16.32 -1.98
N LEU A 114 -2.65 16.74 -2.16
CA LEU A 114 -1.51 16.15 -1.47
C LEU A 114 -1.49 16.54 0.01
N ALA A 115 -1.67 17.83 0.31
CA ALA A 115 -1.61 18.35 1.67
C ALA A 115 -2.68 17.73 2.58
N LEU A 116 -3.88 17.48 2.07
CA LEU A 116 -4.97 16.91 2.86
C LEU A 116 -4.91 15.37 2.97
N THR A 117 -4.20 14.69 2.06
CA THR A 117 -4.06 13.22 2.06
C THR A 117 -2.73 12.74 2.66
N MET A 118 -1.73 13.62 2.73
CA MET A 118 -0.43 13.39 3.37
C MET A 118 -0.52 12.97 4.84
N PRO A 119 -1.40 13.56 5.68
CA PRO A 119 -1.50 13.19 7.10
C PRO A 119 -1.88 11.73 7.33
N THR A 120 -2.46 11.03 6.35
CA THR A 120 -2.76 9.59 6.45
C THR A 120 -1.53 8.84 6.97
N MET A 121 -0.37 9.00 6.34
CA MET A 121 0.80 8.18 6.62
C MET A 121 1.36 8.36 8.04
N PRO A 122 1.67 9.59 8.51
CA PRO A 122 2.16 9.77 9.86
C PRO A 122 1.09 9.46 10.92
N CYS A 123 -0.20 9.73 10.68
CA CYS A 123 -1.26 9.41 11.63
C CYS A 123 -1.40 7.89 11.85
N TRP A 124 -1.41 7.12 10.76
CA TRP A 124 -1.38 5.66 10.85
C TRP A 124 -0.09 5.16 11.50
N GLY A 125 1.05 5.77 11.18
CA GLY A 125 2.32 5.48 11.86
C GLY A 125 2.21 5.64 13.38
N VAL A 126 1.65 6.74 13.86
CA VAL A 126 1.42 6.98 15.30
C VAL A 126 0.48 5.95 15.90
N VAL A 127 -0.63 5.63 15.22
CA VAL A 127 -1.61 4.61 15.65
C VAL A 127 -0.95 3.23 15.80
N PHE A 128 -0.15 2.80 14.82
CA PHE A 128 0.60 1.54 14.91
C PHE A 128 1.67 1.59 16.01
N GLY A 129 2.39 2.70 16.15
CA GLY A 129 3.35 2.92 17.24
C GLY A 129 2.70 2.82 18.62
N ALA A 130 1.50 3.35 18.79
CA ALA A 130 0.73 3.28 20.03
C ALA A 130 0.38 1.85 20.43
N MET A 131 -0.04 1.02 19.46
CA MET A 131 -0.45 -0.36 19.71
C MET A 131 0.71 -1.25 20.19
N THR A 132 1.95 -0.77 20.07
CA THR A 132 3.16 -1.50 20.51
C THR A 132 3.25 -1.67 22.02
N GLY A 133 2.70 -0.75 22.81
CA GLY A 133 2.64 -0.90 24.27
C GLY A 133 1.70 -2.02 24.70
N ALA A 134 0.59 -2.24 23.97
CA ALA A 134 -0.36 -3.30 24.25
C ALA A 134 0.13 -4.68 23.75
N ASN A 135 0.80 -4.73 22.59
CA ASN A 135 1.25 -5.97 21.95
C ASN A 135 2.70 -5.85 21.44
N PRO A 136 3.71 -5.79 22.35
CA PRO A 136 5.09 -5.48 21.99
C PRO A 136 5.74 -6.54 21.09
N GLY A 137 5.36 -7.81 21.24
CA GLY A 137 5.83 -8.90 20.37
C GLY A 137 5.36 -8.71 18.93
N VAL A 138 4.06 -8.48 18.73
CA VAL A 138 3.43 -8.36 17.41
C VAL A 138 3.90 -7.12 16.66
N MET A 139 4.01 -5.97 17.34
CA MET A 139 4.32 -4.69 16.71
C MET A 139 5.80 -4.51 16.34
N ARG A 140 6.74 -5.16 17.05
CA ARG A 140 8.14 -5.24 16.60
C ARG A 140 8.25 -5.88 15.23
N TRP A 141 7.42 -6.88 14.95
CA TRP A 141 7.38 -7.55 13.66
C TRP A 141 6.58 -6.79 12.61
N VAL A 142 5.58 -5.97 12.97
CA VAL A 142 4.97 -5.00 12.04
C VAL A 142 6.04 -4.06 11.49
N LEU A 143 6.97 -3.61 12.33
CA LEU A 143 8.10 -2.76 11.94
C LEU A 143 9.05 -3.47 10.97
N VAL A 144 9.38 -4.74 11.25
CA VAL A 144 10.19 -5.59 10.35
C VAL A 144 9.45 -5.87 9.06
N SER A 145 8.15 -6.18 9.10
CA SER A 145 7.32 -6.42 7.93
C SER A 145 7.17 -5.17 7.09
N VAL A 146 6.95 -3.99 7.67
CA VAL A 146 6.88 -2.72 6.94
C VAL A 146 8.24 -2.34 6.38
N ALA A 147 9.34 -2.51 7.12
CA ALA A 147 10.69 -2.26 6.60
C ALA A 147 11.04 -3.23 5.45
N VAL A 148 10.73 -4.51 5.63
CA VAL A 148 10.86 -5.54 4.59
C VAL A 148 9.89 -5.28 3.44
N LEU A 149 8.70 -4.72 3.65
CA LEU A 149 7.72 -4.44 2.59
C LEU A 149 7.97 -3.11 1.88
N VAL A 150 8.61 -2.13 2.51
CA VAL A 150 9.09 -0.91 1.85
C VAL A 150 10.33 -1.24 1.04
N VAL A 151 11.29 -1.98 1.61
CA VAL A 151 12.47 -2.44 0.89
C VAL A 151 12.06 -3.44 -0.19
N ALA A 152 11.28 -4.47 0.12
CA ALA A 152 10.74 -5.41 -0.86
C ALA A 152 9.85 -4.67 -1.83
N GLY A 153 8.82 -3.92 -1.46
CA GLY A 153 7.99 -3.16 -2.40
C GLY A 153 8.78 -2.33 -3.40
N VAL A 154 9.80 -1.57 -2.95
CA VAL A 154 10.70 -0.79 -3.82
C VAL A 154 11.62 -1.67 -4.68
N THR A 155 12.13 -2.76 -4.12
CA THR A 155 13.05 -3.68 -4.82
C THR A 155 12.31 -4.64 -5.75
N TRP A 156 11.09 -5.02 -5.38
CA TRP A 156 10.13 -5.95 -5.99
C TRP A 156 9.39 -5.29 -7.15
N LEU A 157 9.02 -4.01 -7.02
CA LEU A 157 8.57 -3.18 -8.13
C LEU A 157 9.57 -3.18 -9.29
N ARG A 158 10.87 -3.24 -8.98
CA ARG A 158 11.94 -3.41 -9.98
C ARG A 158 12.14 -4.87 -10.36
N PHE A 159 12.18 -5.79 -9.40
CA PHE A 159 12.50 -7.20 -9.66
C PHE A 159 11.41 -7.93 -10.44
N VAL A 160 10.14 -7.81 -10.04
CA VAL A 160 9.02 -8.50 -10.69
C VAL A 160 8.73 -7.90 -12.06
N SER A 161 8.82 -6.58 -12.21
CA SER A 161 8.67 -5.95 -13.53
C SER A 161 9.73 -6.40 -14.53
N ASP A 162 10.94 -6.67 -14.05
CA ASP A 162 12.09 -6.90 -14.93
C ASP A 162 12.39 -8.40 -15.15
N LEU A 163 12.07 -9.27 -14.18
CA LEU A 163 12.45 -10.70 -14.23
C LEU A 163 11.27 -11.65 -14.42
N VAL A 164 10.08 -11.32 -13.93
CA VAL A 164 8.94 -12.24 -13.96
C VAL A 164 8.05 -11.95 -15.18
N ARG A 165 8.34 -12.64 -16.28
CA ARG A 165 7.62 -12.46 -17.55
C ARG A 165 6.18 -12.98 -17.54
N GLY A 166 5.80 -13.81 -16.57
CA GLY A 166 4.49 -14.46 -16.48
C GLY A 166 3.62 -13.93 -15.34
N ARG A 167 2.37 -13.56 -15.63
CA ARG A 167 1.40 -13.03 -14.64
C ARG A 167 1.15 -13.97 -13.47
N VAL A 168 1.05 -15.27 -13.74
CA VAL A 168 0.84 -16.30 -12.71
C VAL A 168 2.05 -16.42 -11.79
N ALA A 169 3.27 -16.30 -12.33
CA ALA A 169 4.49 -16.33 -11.54
C ALA A 169 4.62 -15.05 -10.68
N ALA A 170 4.26 -13.89 -11.22
CA ALA A 170 4.24 -12.63 -10.46
C ALA A 170 3.21 -12.68 -9.32
N TRP A 171 2.05 -13.29 -9.59
CA TRP A 171 1.03 -13.59 -8.59
C TRP A 171 1.50 -14.55 -7.51
N ALA A 172 2.00 -15.72 -7.88
CA ALA A 172 2.45 -16.72 -6.93
C ALA A 172 3.60 -16.19 -6.07
N ALA A 173 4.54 -15.46 -6.67
CA ALA A 173 5.66 -14.85 -5.95
C ALA A 173 5.17 -13.76 -4.97
N SER A 174 4.20 -12.93 -5.39
CA SER A 174 3.65 -11.87 -4.53
C SER A 174 2.83 -12.47 -3.38
N ALA A 175 1.98 -13.46 -3.68
CA ALA A 175 1.23 -14.19 -2.67
C ALA A 175 2.16 -14.88 -1.66
N ALA A 176 3.19 -15.60 -2.12
CA ALA A 176 4.17 -16.22 -1.23
C ALA A 176 4.91 -15.20 -0.36
N SER A 177 5.30 -14.06 -0.93
CA SER A 177 5.99 -12.98 -0.19
C SER A 177 5.11 -12.31 0.87
N CYS A 178 3.78 -12.32 0.71
CA CYS A 178 2.84 -11.82 1.71
C CYS A 178 2.50 -12.90 2.74
N VAL A 179 2.27 -14.14 2.29
CA VAL A 179 1.80 -15.26 3.13
C VAL A 179 2.91 -15.76 4.05
N VAL A 180 4.14 -15.96 3.55
CA VAL A 180 5.22 -16.58 4.32
C VAL A 180 5.62 -15.74 5.54
N PRO A 181 5.91 -14.44 5.41
CA PRO A 181 6.25 -13.61 6.58
C PRO A 181 5.08 -13.53 7.56
N SER A 182 3.84 -13.43 7.07
CA SER A 182 2.63 -13.38 7.89
C SER A 182 2.40 -14.66 8.69
N TRP A 183 2.65 -15.80 8.06
CA TRP A 183 2.52 -17.10 8.71
C TRP A 183 3.62 -17.29 9.77
N MET A 184 4.87 -16.92 9.46
CA MET A 184 5.96 -16.91 10.45
C MET A 184 5.65 -15.99 11.62
N LEU A 185 5.08 -14.82 11.36
CA LEU A 185 4.60 -13.87 12.37
C LEU A 185 3.57 -14.48 13.33
N CYS A 186 2.59 -15.20 12.78
CA CYS A 186 1.55 -15.86 13.59
C CYS A 186 2.15 -16.96 14.47
N LEU A 187 3.09 -17.74 13.93
CA LEU A 187 3.81 -18.78 14.68
C LEU A 187 4.65 -18.20 15.83
N LEU A 188 5.41 -17.14 15.55
CA LEU A 188 6.27 -16.48 16.54
C LEU A 188 5.46 -15.77 17.65
N SER A 189 4.18 -15.49 17.39
CA SER A 189 3.26 -14.89 18.36
C SER A 189 2.50 -15.93 19.19
N GLY A 190 2.89 -17.22 19.11
CA GLY A 190 2.27 -18.32 19.86
C GLY A 190 1.06 -18.96 19.18
N GLY A 191 0.71 -18.54 17.96
CA GLY A 191 -0.38 -19.12 17.19
C GLY A 191 -0.07 -20.52 16.67
N SER A 192 -1.10 -21.37 16.53
CA SER A 192 -0.92 -22.71 15.97
C SER A 192 -0.70 -22.64 14.44
N PRO A 193 0.20 -23.47 13.87
CA PRO A 193 0.48 -23.46 12.43
C PRO A 193 -0.77 -23.65 11.56
N LEU A 194 -1.69 -24.50 12.01
CA LEU A 194 -2.88 -24.91 11.26
C LEU A 194 -4.04 -23.90 11.39
N SER A 195 -4.14 -23.16 12.50
CA SER A 195 -5.18 -22.13 12.68
C SER A 195 -4.82 -20.81 11.98
N CYS A 196 -3.53 -20.47 11.94
CA CYS A 196 -3.03 -19.23 11.34
C CYS A 196 -2.95 -19.27 9.82
N LEU A 197 -2.62 -20.44 9.23
CA LEU A 197 -2.33 -20.56 7.81
C LEU A 197 -3.51 -20.17 6.90
N PRO A 198 -4.78 -20.59 7.15
CA PRO A 198 -5.90 -20.23 6.28
C PRO A 198 -6.13 -18.71 6.21
N TRP A 199 -6.00 -18.01 7.34
CA TRP A 199 -6.11 -16.55 7.38
C TRP A 199 -4.96 -15.86 6.66
N CYS A 200 -3.72 -16.29 6.92
CA CYS A 200 -2.54 -15.72 6.27
C CYS A 200 -2.59 -15.94 4.76
N VAL A 201 -3.04 -17.11 4.31
CA VAL A 201 -3.24 -17.43 2.89
C VAL A 201 -4.33 -16.56 2.28
N ALA A 202 -5.50 -16.41 2.93
CA ALA A 202 -6.58 -15.59 2.42
C ALA A 202 -6.16 -14.12 2.30
N VAL A 203 -5.66 -13.52 3.38
CA VAL A 203 -5.23 -12.12 3.42
C VAL A 203 -4.02 -11.87 2.51
N GLY A 204 -3.04 -12.77 2.51
CA GLY A 204 -1.86 -12.66 1.66
C GLY A 204 -2.18 -12.81 0.17
N ALA A 205 -3.09 -13.70 -0.21
CA ALA A 205 -3.55 -13.86 -1.59
C ALA A 205 -4.38 -12.65 -2.06
N THR A 206 -5.30 -12.16 -1.22
CA THR A 206 -6.10 -10.96 -1.53
C THR A 206 -5.21 -9.71 -1.63
N GLY A 207 -4.28 -9.51 -0.70
CA GLY A 207 -3.33 -8.40 -0.75
C GLY A 207 -2.40 -8.46 -1.96
N ALA A 208 -1.92 -9.65 -2.33
CA ALA A 208 -1.12 -9.83 -3.54
C ALA A 208 -1.91 -9.51 -4.82
N LEU A 209 -3.20 -9.86 -4.87
CA LEU A 209 -4.08 -9.50 -6.01
C LEU A 209 -4.24 -7.99 -6.14
N TRP A 210 -4.53 -7.29 -5.04
CA TRP A 210 -4.63 -5.82 -5.05
C TRP A 210 -3.33 -5.14 -5.44
N PHE A 211 -2.21 -5.59 -4.87
CA PHE A 211 -0.90 -5.03 -5.20
C PHE A 211 -0.56 -5.21 -6.70
N LEU A 212 -0.83 -6.39 -7.28
CA LEU A 212 -0.58 -6.64 -8.70
C LEU A 212 -1.51 -5.85 -9.62
N GLN A 213 -2.75 -5.66 -9.21
CA GLN A 213 -3.70 -4.82 -9.91
C GLN A 213 -3.22 -3.36 -9.93
N ASP A 214 -2.70 -2.85 -8.81
CA ASP A 214 -2.12 -1.51 -8.74
C ASP A 214 -0.88 -1.38 -9.63
N LEU A 215 0.00 -2.39 -9.64
CA LEU A 215 1.16 -2.44 -10.53
C LEU A 215 0.77 -2.40 -12.01
N TRP A 216 -0.23 -3.18 -12.42
CA TRP A 216 -0.68 -3.19 -13.81
C TRP A 216 -1.34 -1.86 -14.21
N ALA A 217 -2.06 -1.22 -13.30
CA ALA A 217 -2.64 0.10 -13.54
C ALA A 217 -1.55 1.21 -13.62
N ILE A 218 -0.47 1.10 -12.84
CA ILE A 218 0.72 1.96 -12.95
C ILE A 218 1.41 1.76 -14.31
N ASP A 219 1.55 0.50 -14.74
CA ASP A 219 2.15 0.15 -16.03
C ASP A 219 1.34 0.68 -17.20
N TYR A 220 0.02 0.59 -17.10
CA TYR A 220 -0.91 1.20 -18.05
C TYR A 220 -0.70 2.72 -18.12
N CYS A 221 -0.71 3.41 -16.97
CA CYS A 221 -0.53 4.86 -16.93
C CYS A 221 0.83 5.31 -17.50
N ALA A 222 1.89 4.53 -17.25
CA ALA A 222 3.23 4.82 -17.76
C ALA A 222 3.37 4.53 -19.27
N GLY A 223 2.63 3.56 -19.80
CA GLY A 223 2.64 3.22 -21.22
C GLY A 223 1.77 4.11 -22.10
N ASP A 224 0.86 4.88 -21.48
CA ASP A 224 -0.15 5.71 -22.16
C ASP A 224 0.09 7.22 -21.93
N ASP A 225 1.34 7.59 -21.61
CA ASP A 225 1.81 8.97 -21.40
C ASP A 225 0.87 9.80 -20.50
N ARG A 226 0.36 9.17 -19.43
CA ARG A 226 -0.52 9.86 -18.46
C ARG A 226 0.26 10.94 -17.72
N ASP A 227 -0.44 11.84 -17.08
CA ASP A 227 0.12 12.98 -16.38
C ASP A 227 0.87 12.58 -15.09
N ALA A 228 2.12 13.04 -14.94
CA ALA A 228 2.96 12.74 -13.78
C ALA A 228 2.41 13.26 -12.43
N SER A 229 1.44 14.18 -12.43
CA SER A 229 0.76 14.61 -11.22
C SER A 229 0.01 13.47 -10.52
N PHE A 230 -0.46 12.47 -11.27
CA PHE A 230 -1.14 11.29 -10.77
C PHE A 230 -0.18 10.27 -10.12
N GLU A 231 1.14 10.41 -10.31
CA GLU A 231 2.13 9.53 -9.67
C GLU A 231 2.05 9.58 -8.13
N TRP A 232 1.62 10.71 -7.55
CA TRP A 232 1.41 10.82 -6.11
C TRP A 232 0.23 10.01 -5.62
N MET A 233 -0.86 9.96 -6.39
CA MET A 233 -2.03 9.15 -6.04
C MET A 233 -1.72 7.66 -6.20
N ALA A 234 -0.95 7.29 -7.23
CA ALA A 234 -0.44 5.93 -7.38
C ALA A 234 0.44 5.50 -6.19
N ALA A 235 1.36 6.36 -5.75
CA ALA A 235 2.18 6.08 -4.58
C ALA A 235 1.35 5.99 -3.29
N TRP A 236 0.33 6.84 -3.15
CA TRP A 236 -0.58 6.79 -2.01
C TRP A 236 -1.40 5.48 -1.99
N ALA A 237 -1.93 5.05 -3.14
CA ALA A 237 -2.71 3.82 -3.28
C ALA A 237 -1.92 2.59 -2.83
N LEU A 238 -0.68 2.45 -3.31
CA LEU A 238 0.21 1.34 -2.93
C LEU A 238 0.45 1.26 -1.42
N ILE A 239 0.56 2.40 -0.74
CA ILE A 239 0.78 2.42 0.71
C ILE A 239 -0.51 2.19 1.48
N PHE A 240 -1.63 2.69 0.97
CA PHE A 240 -2.93 2.40 1.54
C PHE A 240 -3.23 0.89 1.50
N ASP A 241 -2.97 0.23 0.37
CA ASP A 241 -3.07 -1.22 0.23
C ASP A 241 -2.14 -1.95 1.20
N LEU A 242 -0.90 -1.46 1.34
CA LEU A 242 0.07 -2.00 2.29
C LEU A 242 -0.41 -1.88 3.74
N MET A 243 -0.91 -0.71 4.16
CA MET A 243 -1.43 -0.50 5.51
C MET A 243 -2.65 -1.36 5.79
N THR A 244 -3.53 -1.52 4.80
CA THR A 244 -4.72 -2.38 4.90
C THR A 244 -4.32 -3.84 5.04
N LEU A 245 -3.32 -4.30 4.27
CA LEU A 245 -2.75 -5.63 4.40
C LEU A 245 -2.18 -5.85 5.81
N VAL A 246 -1.37 -4.92 6.32
CA VAL A 246 -0.81 -4.99 7.67
C VAL A 246 -1.91 -5.04 8.74
N ALA A 247 -2.95 -4.21 8.62
CA ALA A 247 -4.08 -4.19 9.55
C ALA A 247 -4.89 -5.50 9.52
N ALA A 248 -5.11 -6.07 8.34
CA ALA A 248 -5.78 -7.36 8.19
C ALA A 248 -4.95 -8.50 8.80
N LEU A 249 -3.65 -8.51 8.58
CA LEU A 249 -2.75 -9.49 9.19
C LEU A 249 -2.75 -9.38 10.72
N TYR A 250 -2.72 -8.17 11.26
CA TYR A 250 -2.82 -7.92 12.71
C TYR A 250 -4.11 -8.50 13.30
N ARG A 251 -5.27 -8.21 12.70
CA ARG A 251 -6.58 -8.66 13.21
C ARG A 251 -6.72 -10.18 13.29
N GLY A 252 -6.13 -10.91 12.34
CA GLY A 252 -6.16 -12.38 12.42
C GLY A 252 -5.23 -12.97 13.46
N GLY A 253 -4.13 -12.29 13.77
CA GLY A 253 -3.25 -12.70 14.88
C GLY A 253 -3.94 -12.60 16.24
N THR A 254 -4.69 -11.52 16.47
CA THR A 254 -5.41 -11.30 17.74
C THR A 254 -6.65 -12.19 17.87
N ALA A 255 -7.38 -12.44 16.77
CA ALA A 255 -8.58 -13.29 16.80
C ALA A 255 -8.28 -14.77 17.12
N VAL A 256 -7.08 -15.25 16.81
CA VAL A 256 -6.63 -16.60 17.16
C VAL A 256 -6.21 -16.70 18.62
N GLN A 257 -5.72 -15.60 19.22
CA GLN A 257 -5.38 -15.54 20.65
C GLN A 257 -6.63 -15.56 21.55
N ASP A 258 -7.73 -14.90 21.17
CA ASP A 258 -8.98 -14.88 21.96
C ASP A 258 -9.76 -16.22 21.95
N GLN A 259 -9.34 -17.19 21.12
CA GLN A 259 -9.96 -18.53 21.03
C GLN A 259 -9.19 -19.62 21.82
N GLN A 260 -8.13 -19.26 22.54
CA GLN A 260 -7.37 -20.13 23.43
C GLN A 260 -7.56 -19.73 24.89
#